data_AF-G4D698-F1
#
_entry.id   AF-G4D698-F1
#
_cell.length_a   1.000
_cell.length_b   1.000
_cell.length_c   1.000
_cell.angle_alpha   90.00
_cell.angle_beta   90.00
_cell.angle_gamma   90.00
#
_symmetry.space_group_name_H-M   'P 1'
#
loop_
_entity.id
_entity.type
_entity.pdbx_description
1 polymer ?
#
loop_
_entity_poly.entity_id
_entity_poly.type
_entity_poly.pdbx_seq_one_letter_code
_entity_poly.pdbx_strand_id
1 'polypeptide(L)'
;MNTKTAFKTTIGGQALIEGVMMRGPSKIAVAVRKPTGDIELKVEKAKDLSEKYKILKLPILRGAYKLIDAMIVGVNALMFSASFWDEEENNKNNNLEVFTTVAVSMLLAVGIFMVIPSVAAGFLKDFF
;
A
#
# COMPACT_ATOMS: atom_id res chain seq x y z
N MET A 1 33.62 -33.31 9.80
CA MET A 1 33.09 -32.10 9.15
C MET A 1 31.57 -32.12 9.31
N ASN A 2 31.02 -31.37 10.27
CA ASN A 2 29.61 -31.45 10.67
C ASN A 2 28.77 -30.57 9.73
N THR A 3 28.14 -31.16 8.72
CA THR A 3 27.26 -30.46 7.79
C THR A 3 25.95 -30.13 8.49
N LYS A 4 25.86 -28.93 9.09
CA LYS A 4 24.58 -28.39 9.58
C LYS A 4 23.61 -28.29 8.39
N THR A 5 22.61 -29.15 8.37
CA THR A 5 21.52 -29.13 7.39
C THR A 5 20.81 -27.78 7.48
N ALA A 6 20.73 -27.05 6.36
CA ALA A 6 20.09 -25.73 6.33
C ALA A 6 18.59 -25.84 6.70
N PHE A 7 18.16 -25.10 7.72
CA PHE A 7 16.75 -25.05 8.14
C PHE A 7 15.95 -24.25 7.10
N LYS A 8 15.13 -24.95 6.30
CA LYS A 8 14.24 -24.30 5.31
C LYS A 8 13.05 -23.68 6.03
N THR A 9 12.93 -22.37 5.92
CA THR A 9 11.78 -21.60 6.45
C THR A 9 11.06 -20.91 5.30
N THR A 10 9.76 -20.68 5.45
CA THR A 10 8.98 -19.90 4.48
C THR A 10 9.19 -18.42 4.79
N ILE A 11 9.97 -17.74 3.95
CA ILE A 11 10.20 -16.30 4.02
C ILE A 11 9.84 -15.72 2.65
N GLY A 12 9.06 -14.64 2.67
CA GLY A 12 8.76 -13.84 1.48
C GLY A 12 8.81 -12.36 1.84
N GLY A 13 8.61 -11.49 0.86
CA GLY A 13 8.67 -10.07 1.12
C GLY A 13 8.19 -9.22 -0.04
N GLN A 14 8.23 -7.91 0.20
CA GLN A 14 7.87 -6.87 -0.76
C GLN A 14 8.92 -5.75 -0.70
N ALA A 15 9.22 -5.14 -1.84
CA ALA A 15 9.99 -3.91 -1.89
C ALA A 15 9.13 -2.73 -1.42
N LEU A 16 9.74 -1.82 -0.65
CA LEU A 16 9.11 -0.58 -0.20
C LEU A 16 9.90 0.61 -0.75
N ILE A 17 9.37 1.82 -0.56
CA ILE A 17 10.10 3.04 -0.89
C ILE A 17 11.29 3.13 0.06
N GLU A 18 12.51 3.09 -0.50
CA GLU A 18 13.76 3.19 0.26
C GLU A 18 13.88 2.13 1.37
N GLY A 19 13.26 0.96 1.17
CA GLY A 19 13.16 -0.06 2.19
C GLY A 19 12.75 -1.44 1.68
N VAL A 20 12.67 -2.37 2.62
CA VAL A 20 12.29 -3.76 2.38
C VAL A 20 11.40 -4.29 3.49
N MET A 21 10.38 -5.07 3.11
CA MET A 21 9.56 -5.83 4.03
C MET A 21 9.82 -7.32 3.86
N MET A 22 10.10 -8.03 4.96
CA MET A 22 10.20 -9.50 5.00
C MET A 22 9.16 -10.07 5.97
N ARG A 23 8.41 -11.09 5.52
CA ARG A 23 7.44 -11.85 6.30
C ARG A 23 7.93 -13.29 6.47
N GLY A 24 8.13 -13.67 7.72
CA GLY A 24 8.34 -15.05 8.14
C GLY A 24 7.12 -15.66 8.80
N PRO A 25 7.24 -16.92 9.28
CA PRO A 25 6.12 -17.64 9.88
C PRO A 25 5.64 -17.01 11.20
N SER A 26 6.52 -16.35 11.95
CA SER A 26 6.22 -15.79 13.28
C SER A 26 6.36 -14.27 13.38
N LYS A 27 7.09 -13.64 12.45
CA LYS A 27 7.41 -12.20 12.50
C LYS A 27 7.35 -11.57 11.12
N ILE A 28 7.01 -10.30 11.08
CA ILE A 28 7.14 -9.41 9.94
C ILE A 28 8.16 -8.33 10.33
N ALA A 29 9.14 -8.08 9.47
CA ALA A 29 10.16 -7.06 9.66
C ALA A 29 10.13 -6.09 8.47
N VAL A 30 10.12 -4.80 8.77
CA VAL A 30 10.17 -3.71 7.80
C VAL A 30 11.37 -2.86 8.13
N ALA A 31 12.28 -2.67 7.17
CA ALA A 31 13.43 -1.78 7.31
C ALA A 31 13.34 -0.69 6.24
N VAL A 32 13.39 0.58 6.64
CA VAL A 32 13.31 1.74 5.75
C VAL A 32 14.45 2.69 6.06
N ARG A 33 15.13 3.17 5.02
CA ARG A 33 16.12 4.23 5.13
C ARG A 33 15.41 5.57 5.22
N LYS A 34 15.62 6.28 6.32
CA LYS A 34 15.14 7.65 6.53
C LYS A 34 15.93 8.62 5.65
N PRO A 35 15.38 9.80 5.32
CA PRO A 35 16.13 10.83 4.60
C PRO A 35 17.42 11.27 5.31
N THR A 36 17.45 11.20 6.66
CA THR A 36 18.66 11.44 7.48
C THR A 36 19.79 10.45 7.22
N GLY A 37 19.50 9.33 6.55
CA GLY A 37 20.44 8.24 6.26
C GLY A 37 20.39 7.09 7.27
N ASP A 38 19.69 7.24 8.40
CA ASP A 38 19.50 6.18 9.38
C ASP A 38 18.49 5.14 8.91
N ILE A 39 18.59 3.91 9.41
CA ILE A 39 17.62 2.84 9.12
C ILE A 39 16.64 2.70 10.27
N GLU A 40 15.36 2.87 9.99
CA GLU A 40 14.28 2.56 10.92
C GLU A 40 13.83 1.11 10.74
N LEU A 41 13.79 0.35 11.83
CA LEU A 41 13.40 -1.07 11.83
C LEU A 41 12.13 -1.29 12.66
N LYS A 42 11.09 -1.78 11.99
CA LYS A 42 9.84 -2.18 12.63
C LYS A 42 9.69 -3.70 12.60
N VAL A 43 9.60 -4.33 13.77
CA VAL A 43 9.39 -5.79 13.89
C VAL A 43 8.10 -6.09 14.63
N GLU A 44 7.20 -6.80 13.97
CA GLU A 44 5.90 -7.18 14.50
C GLU A 44 5.72 -8.70 14.49
N LYS A 45 4.83 -9.21 15.34
CA LYS A 45 4.45 -10.63 15.30
C LYS A 45 3.50 -10.87 14.13
N ALA A 46 3.79 -11.89 13.33
CA ALA A 46 2.87 -12.34 12.29
C ALA A 46 1.63 -12.96 12.96
N LYS A 47 0.49 -12.29 12.88
CA LYS A 47 -0.79 -12.81 13.38
C LYS A 47 -1.53 -13.47 12.22
N ASP A 48 -2.01 -14.69 12.43
CA ASP A 48 -2.83 -15.39 11.45
C ASP A 48 -4.22 -15.61 12.03
N LEU A 49 -5.21 -14.85 11.57
CA LEU A 49 -6.60 -14.98 12.07
C LEU A 49 -7.21 -16.34 11.70
N SER A 50 -6.64 -17.06 10.71
CA SER A 50 -7.09 -18.41 10.39
C SER A 50 -6.79 -19.44 11.49
N GLU A 51 -5.88 -19.13 12.42
CA GLU A 51 -5.66 -19.95 13.62
C GLU A 51 -6.83 -19.81 14.60
N LYS A 52 -7.43 -18.62 14.70
CA LYS A 52 -8.56 -18.34 15.59
C LYS A 52 -9.89 -18.84 15.02
N TYR A 53 -10.11 -18.71 13.71
CA TYR A 53 -11.37 -19.09 13.06
C TYR A 53 -11.18 -20.21 12.03
N LYS A 54 -11.60 -21.43 12.38
CA LYS A 54 -11.47 -22.62 11.51
C LYS A 54 -12.15 -22.48 10.15
N ILE A 55 -13.20 -21.65 10.05
CA ILE A 55 -13.96 -21.39 8.82
C ILE A 55 -13.07 -20.76 7.73
N LEU A 56 -12.07 -19.96 8.13
CA LEU A 56 -11.11 -19.32 7.22
C LEU A 56 -10.13 -20.31 6.56
N LYS A 57 -10.16 -21.60 6.93
CA LYS A 57 -9.32 -22.65 6.34
C LYS A 57 -9.96 -23.33 5.14
N LEU A 58 -11.25 -23.10 4.86
CA LEU A 58 -11.93 -23.65 3.68
C LEU A 58 -11.30 -23.12 2.39
N PRO A 59 -11.13 -23.92 1.31
CA PRO A 59 -10.29 -23.56 0.16
C PRO A 59 -10.58 -22.20 -0.47
N ILE A 60 -11.85 -21.85 -0.66
CA ILE A 60 -12.27 -20.57 -1.26
C ILE A 60 -12.04 -19.41 -0.28
N LEU A 61 -12.50 -19.55 0.97
CA LEU A 61 -12.35 -18.52 2.01
C LEU A 61 -10.89 -18.32 2.42
N ARG A 62 -10.08 -19.37 2.37
CA ARG A 62 -8.65 -19.35 2.67
C ARG A 62 -7.91 -18.47 1.68
N GLY A 63 -8.19 -18.61 0.39
CA GLY A 63 -7.57 -17.77 -0.65
C GLY A 63 -7.92 -16.30 -0.45
N ALA A 64 -9.22 -15.99 -0.33
CA ALA A 64 -9.70 -14.63 -0.13
C ALA A 64 -9.12 -13.98 1.14
N TYR A 65 -9.15 -14.69 2.27
CA TYR A 65 -8.60 -14.20 3.52
C TYR A 65 -7.08 -13.95 3.42
N LYS A 66 -6.31 -14.88 2.84
CA LYS A 66 -4.86 -14.72 2.71
C LYS A 66 -4.48 -13.56 1.78
N LEU A 67 -5.26 -13.32 0.73
CA LEU A 67 -5.09 -12.16 -0.14
C LEU A 67 -5.31 -10.86 0.65
N ILE A 68 -6.42 -10.76 1.38
CA ILE A 68 -6.76 -9.58 2.18
C ILE A 68 -5.69 -9.34 3.25
N ASP A 69 -5.27 -10.40 3.97
CA ASP A 69 -4.21 -10.33 4.98
C ASP A 69 -2.88 -9.83 4.38
N ALA A 70 -2.48 -10.36 3.22
CA ALA A 70 -1.28 -9.90 2.52
C ALA A 70 -1.39 -8.43 2.07
N MET A 71 -2.55 -8.03 1.55
CA MET A 71 -2.81 -6.65 1.13
C MET A 71 -2.75 -5.67 2.30
N ILE A 72 -3.40 -5.98 3.42
CA ILE A 72 -3.38 -5.12 4.62
C ILE A 72 -1.94 -4.94 5.11
N VAL A 73 -1.18 -6.03 5.23
CA VAL A 73 0.22 -5.95 5.66
C VAL A 73 1.07 -5.15 4.66
N GLY A 74 0.91 -5.39 3.36
CA GLY A 74 1.65 -4.69 2.31
C GLY A 74 1.37 -3.20 2.26
N VAL A 75 0.09 -2.81 2.31
CA VAL A 75 -0.33 -1.39 2.35
C VAL A 75 0.19 -0.71 3.62
N ASN A 76 0.10 -1.37 4.78
CA ASN A 76 0.63 -0.82 6.03
C ASN A 76 2.15 -0.60 5.96
N ALA A 77 2.89 -1.52 5.34
CA ALA A 77 4.33 -1.39 5.16
C ALA A 77 4.69 -0.25 4.20
N LEU A 78 3.92 -0.07 3.11
CA LEU A 78 4.07 1.04 2.17
C LEU A 78 3.81 2.39 2.85
N MET A 79 2.71 2.50 3.60
CA MET A 79 2.37 3.71 4.35
C MET A 79 3.44 4.05 5.40
N PHE A 80 3.98 3.03 6.08
CA PHE A 80 5.10 3.22 7.00
C PHE A 80 6.36 3.71 6.30
N SER A 81 6.69 3.22 5.10
CA SER A 81 7.83 3.76 4.35
C SER A 81 7.61 5.19 3.87
N ALA A 82 6.39 5.51 3.42
CA ALA A 82 6.05 6.83 2.91
C ALA A 82 6.06 7.92 3.99
N SER A 83 5.64 7.59 5.22
CA SER A 83 5.57 8.60 6.31
C SER A 83 6.91 9.26 6.62
N PHE A 84 8.05 8.57 6.42
CA PHE A 84 9.37 9.15 6.65
C PHE A 84 9.80 10.15 5.57
N TRP A 85 9.20 10.08 4.39
CA TRP A 85 9.46 11.01 3.28
C TRP A 85 8.45 12.17 3.30
N ASP A 86 7.19 11.88 3.66
CA ASP A 86 6.15 12.88 3.84
C ASP A 86 6.47 13.84 5.01
N GLU A 87 7.11 13.38 6.09
CA GLU A 87 7.49 14.24 7.24
C GLU A 87 8.50 15.35 6.86
N GLU A 88 9.35 15.13 5.85
CA GLU A 88 10.24 16.18 5.33
C GLU A 88 9.49 17.16 4.40
N GLU A 89 8.59 16.68 3.53
CA GLU A 89 7.78 17.53 2.66
C GLU A 89 6.77 18.38 3.45
N ASN A 90 6.28 17.87 4.59
CA ASN A 90 5.29 18.58 5.39
C ASN A 90 5.79 19.90 6.04
N ASN A 91 7.11 20.15 6.02
CA ASN A 91 7.72 21.35 6.59
C ASN A 91 7.82 22.55 5.63
N LYS A 92 7.39 22.44 4.36
CA LYS A 92 7.36 23.57 3.43
C LYS A 92 6.01 23.67 2.70
N ASN A 93 5.17 24.61 3.15
CA ASN A 93 4.07 25.22 2.36
C ASN A 93 2.93 24.32 1.83
N ASN A 94 2.42 23.38 2.64
CA ASN A 94 1.46 22.37 2.15
C ASN A 94 0.03 22.85 1.90
N ASN A 95 -0.47 23.88 2.59
CA ASN A 95 -1.92 24.17 2.50
C ASN A 95 -2.35 24.70 1.13
N LEU A 96 -1.52 25.50 0.47
CA LEU A 96 -1.86 26.06 -0.85
C LEU A 96 -1.66 25.04 -1.97
N GLU A 97 -0.61 24.24 -1.92
CA GLU A 97 -0.33 23.19 -2.91
C GLU A 97 -1.38 22.08 -2.82
N VAL A 98 -1.72 21.61 -1.62
CA VAL A 98 -2.79 20.63 -1.41
C VAL A 98 -4.13 21.18 -1.91
N PHE A 99 -4.49 22.42 -1.57
CA PHE A 99 -5.72 23.04 -2.08
C PHE A 99 -5.75 23.13 -3.61
N THR A 100 -4.63 23.52 -4.24
CA THR A 100 -4.52 23.63 -5.70
C THR A 100 -4.66 22.27 -6.37
N THR A 101 -4.04 21.24 -5.81
CA THR A 101 -4.09 19.87 -6.36
C THR A 101 -5.50 19.30 -6.27
N VAL A 102 -6.18 19.53 -5.14
CA VAL A 102 -7.58 19.14 -4.95
C VAL A 102 -8.52 19.93 -5.88
N ALA A 103 -8.32 21.23 -6.05
CA ALA A 103 -9.12 22.05 -6.97
C ALA A 103 -8.96 21.62 -8.43
N VAL A 104 -7.73 21.35 -8.88
CA VAL A 104 -7.43 20.91 -10.25
C VAL A 104 -8.05 19.53 -10.53
N SER A 105 -7.91 18.58 -9.60
CA SER A 105 -8.50 17.25 -9.77
C SER A 105 -10.03 17.29 -9.82
N MET A 106 -10.66 18.15 -9.01
CA MET A 106 -12.11 18.34 -9.02
C MET A 106 -12.60 18.98 -10.33
N LEU A 107 -11.89 19.99 -10.84
CA LEU A 107 -12.19 20.60 -12.14
C LEU A 107 -12.06 19.61 -13.30
N LEU A 108 -11.01 18.79 -13.30
CA LEU A 108 -10.82 17.74 -14.31
C LEU A 108 -11.94 16.71 -14.29
N ALA A 109 -12.37 16.28 -13.10
CA ALA A 109 -13.47 15.32 -12.95
C ALA A 109 -14.78 15.88 -13.52
N VAL A 110 -15.15 17.12 -13.16
CA VAL A 110 -16.36 17.77 -13.70
C VAL A 110 -16.25 17.97 -15.22
N GLY A 111 -15.07 18.38 -15.70
CA GLY A 111 -14.81 18.54 -17.13
C GLY A 111 -15.04 17.23 -17.90
N ILE A 112 -14.41 16.14 -17.48
CA ILE A 112 -14.46 14.87 -18.20
C ILE A 112 -15.80 14.15 -18.06
N PHE A 113 -16.40 14.14 -16.87
CA PHE A 113 -17.58 13.32 -16.61
C PHE A 113 -18.91 14.04 -16.80
N MET A 114 -18.93 15.37 -16.78
CA MET A 114 -20.18 16.15 -16.86
C MET A 114 -20.20 17.04 -18.10
N VAL A 115 -19.15 17.83 -18.31
CA VAL A 115 -19.11 18.81 -19.41
C VAL A 115 -18.92 18.11 -20.75
N ILE A 116 -17.96 17.19 -20.86
CA ILE A 116 -17.69 16.47 -22.11
C ILE A 116 -18.94 15.71 -22.62
N PRO A 117 -19.64 14.88 -21.81
CA PRO A 117 -20.82 14.17 -22.29
C PRO A 117 -21.98 15.11 -22.64
N SER A 118 -22.17 16.18 -21.88
CA SER A 118 -23.25 17.16 -22.11
C SER A 118 -23.07 17.92 -23.43
N VAL A 119 -21.86 18.42 -23.68
CA VAL A 119 -21.54 19.14 -24.92
C VAL A 119 -21.54 18.20 -26.12
N ALA A 120 -20.98 16.99 -25.98
CA ALA A 120 -21.02 15.98 -27.04
C ALA A 120 -22.47 15.60 -27.41
N ALA A 121 -23.35 15.42 -26.42
CA ALA A 121 -24.76 15.14 -26.65
C ALA A 121 -25.50 16.33 -27.31
N GLY A 122 -25.15 17.56 -26.94
CA GLY A 122 -25.66 18.78 -27.59
C GLY A 122 -25.30 18.85 -29.08
N PHE A 123 -24.01 18.68 -29.42
CA PHE A 123 -23.57 18.67 -30.82
C PHE A 123 -24.17 17.53 -31.64
N LEU A 124 -24.37 16.35 -31.03
CA LEU A 124 -25.05 15.22 -31.68
C LEU A 124 -26.53 15.53 -31.98
N LYS A 125 -27.21 16.29 -31.12
CA LYS A 125 -28.61 16.70 -31.29
C LYS A 125 -28.79 17.85 -32.27
N ASP A 126 -27.81 18.75 -32.39
CA ASP A 126 -27.85 19.85 -33.37
C ASP A 126 -27.49 19.38 -34.79
N PHE A 127 -26.84 18.22 -34.94
CA PHE A 127 -26.44 17.64 -36.22
C PHE A 127 -27.40 16.54 -36.75
N PHE A 128 -28.27 15.99 -35.91
CA PHE A 128 -29.22 14.90 -36.23
C PHE A 128 -30.64 15.24 -35.78
#